data_AF-A0A7C3C6V6-F1
#
_entry.id   AF-A0A7C3C6V6-F1
#
_cell.length_a   1.000
_cell.length_b   1.000
_cell.length_c   1.000
_cell.angle_alpha   90.00
_cell.angle_beta   90.00
_cell.angle_gamma   90.00
#
_symmetry.space_group_name_H-M   'P 1'
#
loop_
_entity.id
_entity.type
_entity.pdbx_description
1 polymer ?
#
loop_
_entity_poly.entity_id
_entity_poly.type
_entity_poly.pdbx_seq_one_letter_code
_entity_poly.pdbx_strand_id
1 'polypeptide(L)'
;MKKGILFLLLSLSFMINSCDNELELIAPWEDIPVVYGLLSRADEVHYIRVEKAFLDPKTSALEIAQNVDSLYYDEHVIVQLERVKTGDVFNLQKIDGATVGINREAGVFANSPNYLYKINDSEINLQAGEIYRLKIIRGEGLPIVTAETRVIDDYEFVRAAPANPIDFQYKRDITISWRSDDKAAVFFDLNIILYYQETDPNNPSTFIDKSLNWSVAKNIKREDPTNPRMVYKLPGIEFYQFLGQNIDGSQKLNRIFRKLDFVVTAGGKELFDYINVGQANTGITSSQLIPSFTNLSEGLGVFSSTNRLVRTNFTVSSTTRDSIRNGVFTKALNFQ
;
A
#
# COMPACT_ATOMS: atom_id res chain seq x y z
N MET A 1 31.42 57.01 53.54
CA MET A 1 31.41 55.54 53.37
C MET A 1 30.01 54.89 53.30
N LYS A 2 28.88 55.60 53.48
CA LYS A 2 27.53 55.01 53.42
C LYS A 2 26.85 55.01 52.03
N LYS A 3 27.31 55.83 51.07
CA LYS A 3 26.71 55.91 49.71
C LYS A 3 27.20 54.82 48.74
N GLY A 4 28.40 54.26 48.96
CA GLY A 4 28.95 53.19 48.12
C GLY A 4 28.34 51.81 48.37
N ILE A 5 27.88 51.55 49.60
CA ILE A 5 27.28 50.27 49.99
C ILE A 5 25.86 50.12 49.41
N LEU A 6 25.11 51.22 49.29
CA LEU A 6 23.76 51.19 48.71
C LEU A 6 23.78 50.93 47.19
N PHE A 7 24.82 51.38 46.49
CA PHE A 7 24.98 51.14 45.04
C PHE A 7 25.43 49.70 44.76
N LEU A 8 26.21 49.10 45.67
CA LEU A 8 26.66 47.70 45.59
C LEU A 8 25.51 46.71 45.91
N LEU A 9 24.60 47.08 46.81
CA LEU A 9 23.39 46.29 47.11
C LEU A 9 22.35 46.37 45.99
N LEU A 10 22.25 47.49 45.27
CA LEU A 10 21.32 47.64 44.14
C LEU A 10 21.84 46.93 42.86
N SER A 11 23.15 46.79 42.69
CA SER A 11 23.74 46.04 41.57
C SER A 11 23.69 44.52 41.77
N LEU A 12 23.61 44.04 43.02
CA LEU A 12 23.51 42.62 43.33
C LEU A 12 22.09 42.05 43.12
N SER A 13 21.07 42.91 43.16
CA SER A 13 19.66 42.54 42.94
C SER A 13 19.30 42.27 41.47
N PHE A 14 20.15 42.67 40.52
CA PHE A 14 19.92 42.47 39.08
C PHE A 14 20.47 41.15 38.52
N MET A 15 21.21 40.38 39.33
CA MET A 15 21.90 39.15 38.89
C MET A 15 21.10 37.86 39.11
N ILE A 16 19.84 37.93 39.57
CA ILE A 16 19.01 36.74 39.86
C ILE A 16 17.87 36.48 38.88
N ASN A 17 17.78 37.20 37.77
CA ASN A 17 16.88 36.83 36.67
C ASN A 17 17.64 35.99 35.64
N SER A 18 18.00 34.77 36.02
CA SER A 18 18.32 33.72 35.05
C SER A 18 16.99 33.28 34.44
N CYS A 19 16.55 33.96 33.39
CA CYS A 19 15.49 33.44 32.54
C CYS A 19 16.01 32.12 31.97
N ASP A 20 15.36 31.03 32.37
CA ASP A 20 15.56 29.73 31.75
C ASP A 20 15.15 29.85 30.28
N ASN A 21 16.16 29.88 29.41
CA ASN A 21 15.99 29.88 27.95
C ASN A 21 16.17 28.46 27.41
N GLU A 22 15.83 27.43 28.20
CA GLU A 22 15.64 26.09 27.65
C GLU A 22 14.41 26.12 26.74
N LEU A 23 14.69 26.28 25.45
CA LEU A 23 13.71 26.13 24.40
C LEU A 23 13.36 24.64 24.35
N GLU A 24 12.23 24.27 24.97
CA GLU A 24 11.66 22.92 24.85
C GLU A 24 11.28 22.69 23.38
N LEU A 25 12.22 22.09 22.63
CA LEU A 25 12.08 21.79 21.21
C LEU A 25 11.07 20.66 20.93
N ILE A 26 10.51 20.05 21.98
CA ILE A 26 9.75 18.81 21.92
C ILE A 26 8.50 18.96 22.78
N ALA A 27 7.34 18.69 22.18
CA ALA A 27 6.06 18.71 22.89
C ALA A 27 6.00 17.61 23.97
N PRO A 28 5.15 17.75 25.00
CA PRO A 28 4.86 16.66 25.93
C PRO A 28 4.46 15.39 25.19
N TRP A 29 4.71 14.22 25.81
CA TRP A 29 4.28 12.95 25.23
C TRP A 29 2.77 12.94 24.97
N GLU A 30 2.40 12.51 23.76
CA GLU A 30 1.02 12.34 23.33
C GLU A 30 0.81 10.90 22.81
N ASP A 31 -0.33 10.31 23.13
CA ASP A 31 -0.76 9.02 22.58
C ASP A 31 -1.29 9.25 21.15
N ILE A 32 -0.43 9.05 20.16
CA ILE A 32 -0.77 9.24 18.74
C ILE A 32 -0.79 7.88 18.04
N PRO A 33 -1.97 7.35 17.66
CA PRO A 33 -2.07 6.06 16.99
C PRO A 33 -1.61 6.20 15.53
N VAL A 34 -0.95 5.16 15.02
CA VAL A 34 -0.54 5.03 13.62
C VAL A 34 -1.20 3.79 13.06
N VAL A 35 -2.08 3.96 12.07
CA VAL A 35 -2.98 2.90 11.62
C VAL A 35 -2.90 2.70 10.12
N TYR A 36 -2.77 1.45 9.70
CA TYR A 36 -2.87 1.04 8.30
C TYR A 36 -3.80 -0.15 8.18
N GLY A 37 -4.88 0.00 7.43
CA GLY A 37 -5.82 -1.10 7.19
C GLY A 37 -6.54 -0.93 5.86
N LEU A 38 -6.57 -2.00 5.07
CA LEU A 38 -7.30 -2.05 3.80
C LEU A 38 -8.25 -3.25 3.82
N LEU A 39 -9.55 -3.00 3.69
CA LEU A 39 -10.55 -4.06 3.58
C LEU A 39 -10.78 -4.46 2.12
N SER A 40 -10.92 -5.75 1.85
CA SER A 40 -10.99 -6.27 0.47
C SER A 40 -11.84 -7.50 0.32
N ARG A 41 -12.90 -7.43 -0.50
CA ARG A 41 -13.73 -8.61 -0.79
C ARG A 41 -12.98 -9.74 -1.52
N ALA A 42 -11.81 -9.46 -2.08
CA ALA A 42 -10.97 -10.44 -2.74
C ALA A 42 -10.05 -11.21 -1.78
N ASP A 43 -10.01 -10.87 -0.50
CA ASP A 43 -9.11 -11.46 0.49
C ASP A 43 -9.88 -12.27 1.54
N GLU A 44 -9.35 -13.43 1.90
CA GLU A 44 -9.96 -14.33 2.90
C GLU A 44 -9.67 -13.89 4.35
N VAL A 45 -8.68 -13.04 4.54
CA VAL A 45 -8.21 -12.57 5.85
C VAL A 45 -7.85 -11.09 5.76
N HIS A 46 -8.32 -10.31 6.73
CA HIS A 46 -8.02 -8.89 6.87
C HIS A 46 -7.04 -8.66 7.99
N TYR A 47 -6.08 -7.76 7.76
CA TYR A 47 -5.11 -7.33 8.75
C TYR A 47 -5.15 -5.81 8.89
N ILE A 48 -5.17 -5.34 10.13
CA ILE A 48 -5.02 -3.92 10.47
C ILE A 48 -3.78 -3.79 11.34
N ARG A 49 -2.85 -2.95 10.90
CA ARG A 49 -1.70 -2.55 11.72
C ARG A 49 -2.13 -1.36 12.57
N VAL A 50 -1.93 -1.47 13.88
CA VAL A 50 -2.15 -0.39 14.85
C VAL A 50 -0.90 -0.29 15.71
N GLU A 51 -0.18 0.81 15.53
CA GLU A 51 1.05 1.18 16.22
C GLU A 51 0.84 2.52 16.93
N LYS A 52 1.82 2.97 17.71
CA LYS A 52 1.82 4.30 18.33
C LYS A 52 3.07 5.07 17.91
N ALA A 53 2.93 6.37 17.71
CA ALA A 53 4.07 7.24 17.52
C ALA A 53 4.87 7.34 18.84
N PHE A 54 6.17 7.56 18.72
CA PHE A 54 7.04 7.77 19.86
C PHE A 54 7.87 9.03 19.65
N LEU A 55 8.08 9.75 20.74
CA LEU A 55 8.95 10.89 20.81
C LEU A 55 9.48 10.97 22.24
N ASP A 56 10.79 10.91 22.41
CA ASP A 56 11.44 11.00 23.71
C ASP A 56 12.48 12.12 23.66
N PRO A 57 12.52 13.01 24.66
CA PRO A 57 13.45 14.14 24.67
C PRO A 57 14.90 13.75 24.97
N LYS A 58 15.15 12.54 25.47
CA LYS A 58 16.46 12.07 25.95
C LYS A 58 17.02 10.93 25.12
N THR A 59 16.16 10.08 24.57
CA THR A 59 16.54 8.86 23.85
C THR A 59 16.40 9.07 22.34
N SER A 60 17.38 8.59 21.57
CA SER A 60 17.33 8.73 20.11
C SER A 60 16.15 7.96 19.52
N ALA A 61 15.46 8.55 18.54
CA ALA A 61 14.39 7.88 17.79
C ALA A 61 14.86 6.56 17.16
N LEU A 62 16.13 6.45 16.76
CA LEU A 62 16.71 5.21 16.20
C LEU A 62 16.80 4.09 17.24
N GLU A 63 17.05 4.44 18.49
CA GLU A 63 17.14 3.49 19.60
C GLU A 63 15.73 3.06 20.04
N ILE A 64 14.80 4.01 20.17
CA ILE A 64 13.40 3.73 20.50
C ILE A 64 12.73 2.88 19.42
N ALA A 65 13.07 3.11 18.15
CA ALA A 65 12.54 2.34 17.03
C ALA A 65 12.85 0.83 17.15
N GLN A 66 13.92 0.46 17.88
CA GLN A 66 14.27 -0.94 18.14
C GLN A 66 13.53 -1.54 19.36
N ASN A 67 12.85 -0.70 20.15
CA ASN A 67 12.07 -1.15 21.31
C ASN A 67 10.60 -1.44 20.91
N VAL A 68 10.22 -2.71 20.96
CA VAL A 68 8.89 -3.21 20.63
C VAL A 68 7.79 -2.52 21.46
N ASP A 69 8.03 -2.31 22.76
CA ASP A 69 7.05 -1.69 23.67
C ASP A 69 6.79 -0.22 23.35
N SER A 70 7.69 0.42 22.60
CA SER A 70 7.54 1.78 22.11
C SER A 70 6.75 1.84 20.80
N LEU A 71 6.71 0.76 20.02
CA LEU A 71 6.00 0.70 18.74
C LEU A 71 4.54 0.28 18.88
N TYR A 72 4.27 -0.63 19.82
CA TYR A 72 2.98 -1.29 19.91
C TYR A 72 2.21 -0.89 21.17
N TYR A 73 0.89 -0.94 21.05
CA TYR A 73 0.02 -0.91 22.20
C TYR A 73 0.09 -2.25 22.97
N ASP A 74 -0.23 -2.20 24.25
CA ASP A 74 -0.26 -3.35 25.14
C ASP A 74 -1.47 -4.27 24.84
N GLU A 75 -1.77 -5.20 25.75
CA GLU A 75 -2.88 -6.15 25.60
C GLU A 75 -4.27 -5.54 25.89
N HIS A 76 -4.35 -4.32 26.43
CA HIS A 76 -5.62 -3.68 26.77
C HIS A 76 -6.29 -3.01 25.58
N VAL A 77 -5.58 -2.86 24.46
CA VAL A 77 -6.11 -2.21 23.26
C VAL A 77 -7.03 -3.14 22.48
N ILE A 78 -8.26 -2.67 22.28
CA ILE A 78 -9.29 -3.40 21.56
C ILE A 78 -9.46 -2.74 20.19
N VAL A 79 -9.29 -3.52 19.14
CA VAL A 79 -9.54 -3.11 17.75
C VAL A 79 -10.77 -3.82 17.23
N GLN A 80 -11.71 -3.05 16.70
CA GLN A 80 -13.00 -3.56 16.22
C GLN A 80 -13.35 -2.98 14.86
N LEU A 81 -14.12 -3.74 14.10
CA LEU A 81 -14.84 -3.24 12.93
C LEU A 81 -16.33 -3.21 13.24
N GLU A 82 -16.99 -2.11 12.91
CA GLU A 82 -18.43 -1.96 13.01
C GLU A 82 -19.02 -1.84 11.60
N ARG A 83 -20.00 -2.69 11.28
CA ARG A 83 -20.83 -2.52 10.08
C ARG A 83 -21.85 -1.43 10.36
N VAL A 84 -21.63 -0.23 9.81
CA VAL A 84 -22.40 0.97 10.17
C VAL A 84 -23.91 0.82 9.91
N LYS A 85 -24.28 0.06 8.87
CA LYS A 85 -25.68 -0.14 8.48
C LYS A 85 -26.49 -0.93 9.50
N THR A 86 -25.89 -1.94 10.14
CA THR A 86 -26.58 -2.84 11.08
C THR A 86 -26.21 -2.58 12.54
N GLY A 87 -25.04 -1.98 12.79
CA GLY A 87 -24.45 -1.85 14.12
C GLY A 87 -23.71 -3.11 14.59
N ASP A 88 -23.54 -4.13 13.73
CA ASP A 88 -22.79 -5.33 14.08
C ASP A 88 -21.32 -4.97 14.34
N VAL A 89 -20.77 -5.48 15.44
CA VAL A 89 -19.38 -5.23 15.87
C VAL A 89 -18.59 -6.53 15.85
N PHE A 90 -17.41 -6.47 15.25
CA PHE A 90 -16.49 -7.59 15.10
C PHE A 90 -15.16 -7.25 15.78
N ASN A 91 -14.76 -8.05 16.77
CA ASN A 91 -13.46 -7.90 17.43
C ASN A 91 -12.36 -8.51 16.57
N LEU A 92 -11.24 -7.80 16.43
CA LEU A 92 -10.07 -8.32 15.75
C LEU A 92 -9.13 -8.98 16.76
N GLN A 93 -8.52 -10.09 16.36
CA GLN A 93 -7.55 -10.81 17.17
C GLN A 93 -6.15 -10.23 16.97
N LYS A 94 -5.48 -9.83 18.06
CA LYS A 94 -4.06 -9.49 18.03
C LYS A 94 -3.23 -10.75 17.76
N ILE A 95 -2.36 -10.70 16.76
CA ILE A 95 -1.46 -11.78 16.37
C ILE A 95 -0.07 -11.23 16.05
N ASP A 96 0.95 -12.09 16.09
CA ASP A 96 2.24 -11.78 15.46
C ASP A 96 2.22 -12.22 13.99
N GLY A 97 2.37 -11.28 13.08
CA GLY A 97 2.40 -11.50 11.64
C GLY A 97 3.47 -12.52 11.21
N ALA A 98 4.59 -12.62 11.93
CA ALA A 98 5.63 -13.61 11.63
C ALA A 98 5.11 -15.05 11.69
N THR A 99 4.13 -15.33 12.56
CA THR A 99 3.52 -16.66 12.72
C THR A 99 2.65 -17.07 11.52
N VAL A 100 2.22 -16.12 10.71
CA VAL A 100 1.42 -16.32 9.49
C VAL A 100 2.20 -15.98 8.22
N GLY A 101 3.53 -15.89 8.31
CA GLY A 101 4.41 -15.62 7.18
C GLY A 101 4.50 -14.16 6.74
N ILE A 102 3.93 -13.23 7.52
CA ILE A 102 3.99 -11.78 7.29
C ILE A 102 5.09 -11.18 8.17
N ASN A 103 6.33 -11.27 7.70
CA ASN A 103 7.48 -10.68 8.38
C ASN A 103 7.58 -9.17 8.06
N ARG A 104 8.12 -8.38 9.00
CA ARG A 104 8.56 -7.02 8.66
C ARG A 104 9.78 -7.09 7.77
N GLU A 105 9.87 -6.16 6.82
CA GLU A 105 11.11 -5.91 6.09
C GLU A 105 12.17 -5.35 7.04
N ALA A 106 13.43 -5.72 6.80
CA ALA A 106 14.55 -5.24 7.59
C ALA A 106 14.68 -3.71 7.47
N GLY A 107 14.83 -3.03 8.61
CA GLY A 107 15.03 -1.59 8.62
C GLY A 107 15.38 -1.05 10.00
N VAL A 108 15.04 0.23 10.20
CA VAL A 108 15.33 1.01 11.41
C VAL A 108 14.40 0.64 12.58
N PHE A 109 13.28 -0.02 12.32
CA PHE A 109 12.34 -0.46 13.35
C PHE A 109 12.62 -1.91 13.77
N ALA A 110 12.16 -2.28 14.97
CA ALA A 110 12.18 -3.67 15.42
C ALA A 110 11.45 -4.57 14.41
N ASN A 111 12.12 -5.65 14.00
CA ASN A 111 11.58 -6.56 12.97
C ASN A 111 10.64 -7.64 13.54
N SER A 112 10.69 -7.88 14.86
CA SER A 112 9.90 -8.90 15.56
C SER A 112 9.60 -8.46 16.99
N PRO A 113 8.40 -8.75 17.53
CA PRO A 113 7.23 -9.27 16.82
C PRO A 113 6.63 -8.24 15.85
N ASN A 114 5.88 -8.69 14.85
CA ASN A 114 5.11 -7.84 13.93
C ASN A 114 3.63 -7.89 14.32
N TYR A 115 3.22 -7.15 15.35
CA TYR A 115 1.82 -7.22 15.79
C TYR A 115 0.85 -6.65 14.76
N LEU A 116 -0.19 -7.43 14.47
CA LEU A 116 -1.30 -7.12 13.58
C LEU A 116 -2.61 -7.53 14.24
N TYR A 117 -3.70 -6.87 13.86
CA TYR A 117 -5.06 -7.20 14.26
C TYR A 117 -5.74 -7.91 13.10
N LYS A 118 -6.12 -9.17 13.30
CA LYS A 118 -6.62 -10.09 12.27
C LYS A 118 -8.11 -10.35 12.44
N ILE A 119 -8.81 -10.48 11.32
CA ILE A 119 -10.15 -11.11 11.25
C ILE A 119 -10.30 -11.88 9.93
N ASN A 120 -10.94 -13.06 9.96
CA ASN A 120 -11.23 -13.79 8.74
C ASN A 120 -12.48 -13.22 8.05
N ASP A 121 -12.49 -13.20 6.71
CA ASP A 121 -13.63 -12.69 5.96
C ASP A 121 -14.91 -13.50 6.22
N SER A 122 -14.79 -14.79 6.53
CA SER A 122 -15.92 -15.62 6.94
C SER A 122 -16.64 -15.14 8.22
N GLU A 123 -15.97 -14.37 9.07
CA GLU A 123 -16.54 -13.82 10.31
C GLU A 123 -17.22 -12.48 10.08
N ILE A 124 -16.55 -11.56 9.37
CA ILE A 124 -17.06 -10.21 9.09
C ILE A 124 -18.02 -10.16 7.90
N ASN A 125 -17.88 -11.10 6.96
CA ASN A 125 -18.63 -11.24 5.72
C ASN A 125 -18.83 -9.87 5.04
N LEU A 126 -17.75 -9.29 4.52
CA LEU A 126 -17.78 -7.92 3.98
C LEU A 126 -18.89 -7.76 2.94
N GLN A 127 -19.65 -6.67 3.06
CA GLN A 127 -20.78 -6.38 2.16
C GLN A 127 -20.42 -5.24 1.23
N ALA A 128 -20.57 -5.47 -0.07
CA ALA A 128 -20.23 -4.49 -1.09
C ALA A 128 -21.04 -3.20 -0.93
N GLY A 129 -20.36 -2.07 -1.08
CA GLY A 129 -20.96 -0.75 -1.00
C GLY A 129 -21.41 -0.33 0.40
N GLU A 130 -21.24 -1.17 1.43
CA GLU A 130 -21.52 -0.79 2.81
C GLU A 130 -20.33 -0.09 3.46
N ILE A 131 -20.61 0.70 4.50
CA ILE A 131 -19.59 1.44 5.27
C ILE A 131 -19.20 0.60 6.48
N TYR A 132 -17.90 0.45 6.67
CA TYR A 132 -17.30 -0.15 7.85
C TYR A 132 -16.52 0.91 8.60
N ARG A 133 -16.69 0.92 9.92
CA ARG A 133 -16.00 1.81 10.84
C ARG A 133 -14.98 1.02 11.66
N LEU A 134 -13.71 1.37 11.53
CA LEU A 134 -12.68 0.96 12.46
C LEU A 134 -12.88 1.69 13.79
N LYS A 135 -12.79 0.97 14.91
CA LYS A 135 -12.77 1.51 16.27
C LYS A 135 -11.54 0.98 17.01
N ILE A 136 -10.77 1.86 17.62
CA ILE A 136 -9.61 1.52 18.44
C ILE A 136 -9.83 2.11 19.83
N ILE A 137 -9.94 1.24 20.83
CA ILE A 137 -10.17 1.57 22.22
C ILE A 137 -8.83 1.37 22.95
N ARG A 138 -8.19 2.47 23.35
CA ARG A 138 -6.81 2.46 23.89
C ARG A 138 -6.72 2.38 25.41
N GLY A 139 -7.84 2.59 26.12
CA GLY A 139 -7.88 2.62 27.58
C GLY A 139 -8.99 3.54 28.08
N GLU A 140 -9.21 3.56 29.40
CA GLU A 140 -10.21 4.42 30.03
C GLU A 140 -9.84 5.90 29.91
N GLY A 141 -10.83 6.76 29.63
CA GLY A 141 -10.67 8.21 29.57
C GLY A 141 -10.10 8.75 28.26
N LEU A 142 -9.64 7.90 27.34
CA LEU A 142 -9.22 8.30 26.00
C LEU A 142 -10.41 8.23 25.01
N PRO A 143 -10.52 9.18 24.06
CA PRO A 143 -11.51 9.09 23.00
C PRO A 143 -11.25 7.85 22.13
N ILE A 144 -12.35 7.22 21.69
CA ILE A 144 -12.27 6.10 20.73
C ILE A 144 -11.79 6.66 19.40
N VAL A 145 -10.70 6.09 18.89
CA VAL A 145 -10.17 6.46 17.58
C VAL A 145 -11.01 5.73 16.54
N THR A 146 -11.52 6.47 15.56
CA THR A 146 -12.41 5.94 14.53
C THR A 146 -11.92 6.28 13.14
N ALA A 147 -12.16 5.41 12.18
CA ALA A 147 -11.98 5.69 10.76
C ALA A 147 -13.04 4.94 9.96
N GLU A 148 -13.49 5.50 8.85
CA GLU A 148 -14.53 4.89 8.01
C GLU A 148 -14.05 4.69 6.59
N THR A 149 -14.55 3.62 5.97
CA THR A 149 -14.40 3.41 4.53
C THR A 149 -15.61 2.66 3.98
N ARG A 150 -15.92 2.92 2.72
CA ARG A 150 -16.91 2.18 1.96
C ARG A 150 -16.24 1.00 1.26
N VAL A 151 -16.75 -0.21 1.44
CA VAL A 151 -16.21 -1.41 0.80
C VAL A 151 -16.45 -1.35 -0.70
N ILE A 152 -15.39 -1.45 -1.49
CA ILE A 152 -15.46 -1.49 -2.95
C ILE A 152 -16.17 -2.77 -3.40
N ASP A 153 -17.18 -2.60 -4.24
CA ASP A 153 -17.90 -3.70 -4.89
C ASP A 153 -17.03 -4.46 -5.90
N ASP A 154 -17.51 -5.61 -6.34
CA ASP A 154 -16.92 -6.38 -7.40
C ASP A 154 -17.07 -5.64 -8.74
N TYR A 155 -16.14 -5.91 -9.65
CA TYR A 155 -16.10 -5.30 -10.97
C TYR A 155 -15.57 -6.31 -11.97
N GLU A 156 -15.83 -6.06 -13.25
CA GLU A 156 -15.58 -7.07 -14.29
C GLU A 156 -14.87 -6.50 -15.51
N PHE A 157 -14.18 -7.38 -16.24
CA PHE A 157 -13.65 -7.01 -17.55
C PHE A 157 -14.79 -6.89 -18.55
N VAL A 158 -14.75 -5.84 -19.37
CA VAL A 158 -15.66 -5.74 -20.51
C VAL A 158 -15.40 -6.91 -21.46
N ARG A 159 -16.48 -7.51 -21.96
CA ARG A 159 -16.39 -8.66 -22.86
C ARG A 159 -15.48 -8.34 -24.06
N ALA A 160 -14.56 -9.26 -24.35
CA ALA A 160 -13.56 -9.15 -25.43
C ALA A 160 -12.61 -7.93 -25.34
N ALA A 161 -12.48 -7.29 -24.17
CA ALA A 161 -11.51 -6.23 -23.92
C ALA A 161 -10.73 -6.51 -22.61
N PRO A 162 -9.62 -7.26 -22.64
CA PRO A 162 -8.83 -7.58 -23.83
C PRO A 162 -9.38 -8.76 -24.65
N ALA A 163 -9.00 -8.80 -25.93
CA ALA A 163 -9.25 -9.94 -26.81
C ALA A 163 -8.44 -11.16 -26.38
N ASN A 164 -8.91 -12.37 -26.68
CA ASN A 164 -8.17 -13.62 -26.47
C ASN A 164 -8.33 -14.50 -27.73
N PRO A 165 -7.24 -14.85 -28.45
CA PRO A 165 -5.85 -14.51 -28.18
C PRO A 165 -5.55 -13.02 -28.31
N ILE A 166 -4.54 -12.54 -27.58
CA ILE A 166 -4.07 -11.15 -27.64
C ILE A 166 -3.09 -11.01 -28.79
N ASP A 167 -3.22 -9.92 -29.55
CA ASP A 167 -2.31 -9.58 -30.64
C ASP A 167 -1.52 -8.30 -30.32
N PHE A 168 -0.31 -8.46 -29.78
CA PHE A 168 0.61 -7.35 -29.47
C PHE A 168 1.32 -6.89 -30.75
N GLN A 169 0.64 -6.08 -31.56
CA GLN A 169 1.27 -5.49 -32.74
C GLN A 169 2.12 -4.27 -32.36
N TYR A 170 3.33 -4.15 -32.90
CA TYR A 170 4.27 -3.06 -32.59
C TYR A 170 3.72 -1.63 -32.76
N LYS A 171 2.78 -1.43 -33.68
CA LYS A 171 2.23 -0.11 -34.02
C LYS A 171 0.74 0.02 -33.69
N ARG A 172 0.20 -0.85 -32.84
CA ARG A 172 -1.20 -0.77 -32.43
C ARG A 172 -1.34 -0.94 -30.92
N ASP A 173 -2.38 -0.31 -30.40
CA ASP A 173 -2.75 -0.44 -29.01
C ASP A 173 -3.71 -1.61 -28.81
N ILE A 174 -3.52 -2.32 -27.71
CA ILE A 174 -4.49 -3.25 -27.17
C ILE A 174 -5.43 -2.48 -26.25
N THR A 175 -6.72 -2.79 -26.37
CA THR A 175 -7.72 -2.21 -25.49
C THR A 175 -7.98 -3.15 -24.32
N ILE A 176 -7.72 -2.67 -23.11
CA ILE A 176 -8.07 -3.33 -21.86
C ILE A 176 -9.17 -2.50 -21.22
N SER A 177 -10.29 -3.12 -20.85
CA SER A 177 -11.43 -2.37 -20.33
C SER A 177 -12.11 -3.15 -19.23
N TRP A 178 -12.47 -2.46 -18.16
CA TRP A 178 -13.24 -3.00 -17.05
C TRP A 178 -14.39 -2.04 -16.72
N ARG A 179 -15.42 -2.58 -16.08
CA ARG A 179 -16.59 -1.85 -15.63
C ARG A 179 -16.73 -2.03 -14.12
N SER A 180 -16.85 -0.91 -13.42
CA SER A 180 -17.15 -0.85 -11.99
C SER A 180 -18.28 0.16 -11.79
N ASP A 181 -19.45 -0.33 -11.39
CA ASP A 181 -20.63 0.50 -11.13
C ASP A 181 -20.57 1.19 -9.75
N ASP A 182 -19.65 0.75 -8.88
CA ASP A 182 -19.45 1.33 -7.56
C ASP A 182 -18.54 2.56 -7.60
N LYS A 183 -19.03 3.64 -7.02
CA LYS A 183 -18.34 4.93 -6.89
C LYS A 183 -17.24 4.93 -5.83
N ALA A 184 -17.18 3.91 -4.96
CA ALA A 184 -16.10 3.79 -3.98
C ALA A 184 -14.74 3.53 -4.64
N ALA A 185 -14.71 2.87 -5.81
CA ALA A 185 -13.50 2.68 -6.60
C ALA A 185 -13.14 3.96 -7.37
N VAL A 186 -12.17 4.72 -6.87
CA VAL A 186 -11.81 6.04 -7.43
C VAL A 186 -10.54 6.02 -8.29
N PHE A 187 -9.66 5.02 -8.12
CA PHE A 187 -8.50 4.79 -8.98
C PHE A 187 -8.22 3.30 -9.13
N PHE A 188 -7.40 2.97 -10.14
CA PHE A 188 -7.05 1.60 -10.49
C PHE A 188 -5.57 1.45 -10.84
N ASP A 189 -5.01 0.31 -10.48
CA ASP A 189 -3.73 -0.18 -10.99
C ASP A 189 -4.00 -1.33 -11.96
N LEU A 190 -3.26 -1.36 -13.07
CA LEU A 190 -3.31 -2.42 -14.07
C LEU A 190 -1.96 -3.15 -14.11
N ASN A 191 -2.01 -4.45 -13.84
CA ASN A 191 -0.87 -5.34 -13.92
C ASN A 191 -1.15 -6.49 -14.90
N ILE A 192 -0.10 -6.99 -15.53
CA ILE A 192 -0.13 -8.21 -16.33
C ILE A 192 0.87 -9.19 -15.73
N ILE A 193 0.44 -10.41 -15.45
CA ILE A 193 1.32 -11.49 -15.01
C ILE A 193 1.62 -12.38 -16.20
N LEU A 194 2.89 -12.48 -16.56
CA LEU A 194 3.36 -13.29 -17.68
C LEU A 194 3.94 -14.60 -17.16
N TYR A 195 3.59 -15.70 -17.81
CA TYR A 195 4.10 -17.02 -17.46
C TYR A 195 4.86 -17.62 -18.63
N TYR A 196 6.05 -18.13 -18.35
CA TYR A 196 6.90 -18.84 -19.30
C TYR A 196 7.64 -19.96 -18.61
N GLN A 197 8.20 -20.87 -19.40
CA GLN A 197 9.04 -21.96 -18.91
C GLN A 197 10.45 -21.80 -19.44
N GLU A 198 11.43 -22.18 -18.64
CA GLU A 198 12.82 -22.29 -19.05
C GLU A 198 13.24 -23.76 -19.03
N THR A 199 14.04 -24.15 -20.02
CA THR A 199 14.71 -25.46 -20.04
C THR A 199 16.17 -25.25 -20.46
N ASP A 200 17.07 -25.96 -19.79
CA ASP A 200 18.47 -26.04 -20.20
C ASP A 200 18.56 -26.92 -21.46
N PRO A 201 19.20 -26.46 -22.56
CA PRO A 201 19.43 -27.30 -23.74
C PRO A 201 20.16 -28.62 -23.42
N ASN A 202 20.97 -28.66 -22.36
CA ASN A 202 21.68 -29.85 -21.90
C ASN A 202 20.80 -30.79 -21.06
N ASN A 203 19.64 -30.33 -20.60
CA ASN A 203 18.66 -31.11 -19.86
C ASN A 203 17.22 -30.77 -20.32
N PRO A 204 16.85 -31.18 -21.54
CA PRO A 204 15.62 -30.74 -22.21
C PRO A 204 14.33 -31.32 -21.60
N SER A 205 14.42 -32.25 -20.65
CA SER A 205 13.28 -32.83 -19.94
C SER A 205 12.87 -32.04 -18.70
N THR A 206 13.68 -31.07 -18.27
CA THR A 206 13.43 -30.31 -17.04
C THR A 206 12.93 -28.92 -17.36
N PHE A 207 11.65 -28.67 -17.07
CA PHE A 207 11.02 -27.36 -17.22
C PHE A 207 10.93 -26.66 -15.88
N ILE A 208 11.38 -25.40 -15.85
CA ILE A 208 11.25 -24.52 -14.70
C ILE A 208 10.22 -23.46 -15.03
N ASP A 209 9.10 -23.45 -14.30
CA ASP A 209 8.08 -22.41 -14.43
C ASP A 209 8.61 -21.07 -13.89
N LYS A 210 8.39 -20.00 -14.66
CA LYS A 210 8.76 -18.64 -14.35
C LYS A 210 7.58 -17.71 -14.55
N SER A 211 7.55 -16.63 -13.76
CA SER A 211 6.58 -15.56 -13.91
C SER A 211 7.22 -14.18 -13.83
N LEU A 212 6.67 -13.22 -14.57
CA LEU A 212 7.01 -11.80 -14.48
C LEU A 212 5.76 -11.00 -14.15
N ASN A 213 5.86 -10.07 -13.22
CA ASN A 213 4.79 -9.12 -12.93
C ASN A 213 5.08 -7.79 -13.63
N TRP A 214 4.25 -7.43 -14.60
CA TRP A 214 4.34 -6.18 -15.35
C TRP A 214 3.35 -5.16 -14.80
N SER A 215 3.86 -4.15 -14.09
CA SER A 215 3.10 -2.97 -13.69
C SER A 215 2.88 -2.05 -14.89
N VAL A 216 1.81 -2.28 -15.66
CA VAL A 216 1.49 -1.55 -16.89
C VAL A 216 1.16 -0.08 -16.60
N ALA A 217 0.28 0.15 -15.63
CA ALA A 217 -0.12 1.49 -15.24
C ALA A 217 -0.55 1.52 -13.79
N LYS A 218 -0.24 2.62 -13.11
CA LYS A 218 -0.63 2.87 -11.72
C LYS A 218 -1.46 4.14 -11.63
N ASN A 219 -2.30 4.24 -10.61
CA ASN A 219 -3.08 5.43 -10.29
C ASN A 219 -3.96 5.91 -11.47
N ILE A 220 -4.54 4.98 -12.23
CA ILE A 220 -5.51 5.30 -13.29
C ILE A 220 -6.75 5.85 -12.62
N LYS A 221 -6.88 7.18 -12.60
CA LYS A 221 -7.99 7.88 -11.97
C LYS A 221 -9.29 7.67 -12.75
N ARG A 222 -10.40 7.50 -12.04
CA ARG A 222 -11.73 7.64 -12.64
C ARG A 222 -12.03 9.13 -12.85
N GLU A 223 -11.93 9.59 -14.10
CA GLU A 223 -12.19 10.98 -14.46
C GLU A 223 -13.66 11.36 -14.31
N ASP A 224 -14.57 10.48 -14.73
CA ASP A 224 -16.02 10.68 -14.65
C ASP A 224 -16.64 9.67 -13.67
N PRO A 225 -17.08 10.09 -12.47
CA PRO A 225 -17.74 9.22 -11.49
C PRO A 225 -19.06 8.63 -11.95
N THR A 226 -19.63 9.11 -13.06
CA THR A 226 -20.88 8.59 -13.66
C THR A 226 -20.62 7.58 -14.76
N ASN A 227 -19.41 7.53 -15.31
CA ASN A 227 -19.02 6.54 -16.29
C ASN A 227 -18.40 5.31 -15.59
N PRO A 228 -19.11 4.18 -15.53
CA PRO A 228 -18.61 2.99 -14.86
C PRO A 228 -17.51 2.30 -15.65
N ARG A 229 -17.34 2.64 -16.94
CA ARG A 229 -16.40 1.97 -17.83
C ARG A 229 -15.05 2.69 -17.86
N MET A 230 -14.02 1.93 -17.50
CA MET A 230 -12.62 2.31 -17.66
C MET A 230 -12.04 1.69 -18.92
N VAL A 231 -11.20 2.44 -19.63
CA VAL A 231 -10.52 1.99 -20.85
C VAL A 231 -9.06 2.38 -20.77
N TYR A 232 -8.18 1.40 -20.90
CA TYR A 232 -6.74 1.60 -21.02
C TYR A 232 -6.26 1.12 -22.40
N LYS A 233 -5.40 1.92 -23.04
CA LYS A 233 -4.78 1.63 -24.33
C LYS A 233 -3.31 1.30 -24.07
N LEU A 234 -2.97 0.02 -24.25
CA LEU A 234 -1.62 -0.49 -24.05
C LEU A 234 -0.90 -0.57 -25.40
N PRO A 235 0.15 0.23 -25.65
CA PRO A 235 0.94 0.10 -26.86
C PRO A 235 1.56 -1.29 -26.97
N GLY A 236 1.30 -2.00 -28.08
CA GLY A 236 1.74 -3.40 -28.22
C GLY A 236 3.27 -3.59 -28.20
N ILE A 237 4.03 -2.54 -28.53
CA ILE A 237 5.49 -2.55 -28.47
C ILE A 237 6.04 -2.71 -27.04
N GLU A 238 5.33 -2.17 -26.04
CA GLU A 238 5.80 -2.17 -24.65
C GLU A 238 5.89 -3.57 -24.07
N PHE A 239 5.06 -4.50 -24.56
CA PHE A 239 5.14 -5.91 -24.18
C PHE A 239 6.50 -6.53 -24.51
N TYR A 240 7.02 -6.28 -25.71
CA TYR A 240 8.32 -6.80 -26.12
C TYR A 240 9.49 -6.10 -25.40
N GLN A 241 9.35 -4.79 -25.13
CA GLN A 241 10.33 -4.04 -24.34
C GLN A 241 10.40 -4.56 -22.91
N PHE A 242 9.24 -4.81 -22.30
CA PHE A 242 9.15 -5.38 -20.96
C PHE A 242 9.85 -6.74 -20.88
N LEU A 243 9.58 -7.66 -21.82
CA LEU A 243 10.27 -8.95 -21.88
C LEU A 243 11.79 -8.79 -22.04
N GLY A 244 12.23 -7.93 -22.96
CA GLY A 244 13.65 -7.68 -23.22
C GLY A 244 14.40 -7.06 -22.05
N GLN A 245 13.72 -6.30 -21.19
CA GLN A 245 14.32 -5.66 -20.00
C GLN A 245 14.36 -6.59 -18.78
N ASN A 246 13.42 -7.55 -18.69
CA ASN A 246 13.21 -8.34 -17.47
C ASN A 246 13.64 -9.81 -17.59
N ILE A 247 14.14 -10.23 -18.77
CA ILE A 247 14.67 -11.57 -18.99
C ILE A 247 16.13 -11.46 -19.42
N ASP A 248 17.00 -12.16 -18.72
CA ASP A 248 18.42 -12.23 -19.06
C ASP A 248 18.63 -13.13 -20.30
N GLY A 249 18.82 -12.48 -21.45
CA GLY A 249 19.13 -13.12 -22.73
C GLY A 249 20.56 -13.65 -22.85
N SER A 250 21.46 -13.35 -21.89
CA SER A 250 22.82 -13.92 -21.90
C SER A 250 22.82 -15.42 -21.54
N GLN A 251 21.78 -15.86 -20.82
CA GLN A 251 21.57 -17.26 -20.48
C GLN A 251 21.13 -18.05 -21.71
N LYS A 252 21.86 -19.13 -22.01
CA LYS A 252 21.55 -20.05 -23.12
C LYS A 252 20.42 -21.01 -22.78
N LEU A 253 19.30 -20.50 -22.26
CA LEU A 253 18.11 -21.28 -21.92
C LEU A 253 17.11 -21.22 -23.07
N ASN A 254 16.43 -22.33 -23.34
CA ASN A 254 15.28 -22.34 -24.23
C ASN A 254 14.05 -21.90 -23.44
N ARG A 255 13.25 -20.99 -24.00
CA ARG A 255 12.08 -20.43 -23.30
C ARG A 255 10.79 -20.74 -24.02
N ILE A 256 9.73 -21.09 -23.30
CA ILE A 256 8.41 -21.35 -23.88
C ILE A 256 7.41 -20.41 -23.22
N PHE A 257 6.86 -19.49 -24.01
CA PHE A 257 5.78 -18.64 -23.54
C PHE A 257 4.52 -19.47 -23.28
N ARG A 258 3.85 -19.26 -22.14
CA ARG A 258 2.66 -20.04 -21.75
C ARG A 258 1.38 -19.22 -21.84
N LYS A 259 1.25 -18.21 -20.99
CA LYS A 259 -0.02 -17.47 -20.82
C LYS A 259 0.20 -16.12 -20.15
N LEU A 260 -0.87 -15.33 -20.13
CA LEU A 260 -0.97 -14.04 -19.46
C LEU A 260 -2.21 -14.01 -18.56
N ASP A 261 -2.10 -13.35 -17.42
CA ASP A 261 -3.24 -12.99 -16.59
C ASP A 261 -3.28 -11.45 -16.46
N PHE A 262 -4.49 -10.87 -16.50
CA PHE A 262 -4.69 -9.45 -16.22
C PHE A 262 -5.18 -9.30 -14.79
N VAL A 263 -4.58 -8.35 -14.08
CA VAL A 263 -4.95 -7.99 -12.72
C VAL A 263 -5.25 -6.50 -12.70
N VAL A 264 -6.49 -6.17 -12.36
CA VAL A 264 -6.89 -4.80 -12.05
C VAL A 264 -7.11 -4.73 -10.55
N THR A 265 -6.52 -3.73 -9.90
CA THR A 265 -6.71 -3.48 -8.47
C THR A 265 -7.34 -2.11 -8.31
N ALA A 266 -8.46 -2.02 -7.60
CA ALA A 266 -9.16 -0.78 -7.32
C ALA A 266 -8.79 -0.25 -5.93
N GLY A 267 -8.76 1.06 -5.76
CA GLY A 267 -8.54 1.70 -4.46
C GLY A 267 -9.64 2.68 -4.08
N GLY A 268 -9.91 2.73 -2.79
CA GLY A 268 -10.90 3.60 -2.16
C GLY A 268 -10.45 5.06 -2.12
N LYS A 269 -11.38 5.95 -1.78
CA LYS A 269 -11.13 7.40 -1.76
C LYS A 269 -10.06 7.77 -0.73
N GLU A 270 -10.12 7.20 0.47
CA GLU A 270 -9.19 7.55 1.55
C GLU A 270 -7.76 7.11 1.19
N LEU A 271 -7.60 5.95 0.55
CA LEU A 271 -6.30 5.53 0.03
C LEU A 271 -5.80 6.44 -1.10
N PHE A 272 -6.67 6.86 -2.01
CA PHE A 272 -6.30 7.78 -3.08
C PHE A 272 -5.80 9.12 -2.53
N ASP A 273 -6.52 9.70 -1.58
CA ASP A 273 -6.15 10.96 -0.95
C ASP A 273 -4.82 10.83 -0.17
N TYR A 274 -4.64 9.71 0.55
CA TYR A 274 -3.39 9.39 1.24
C TYR A 274 -2.19 9.36 0.29
N ILE A 275 -2.29 8.64 -0.83
CA ILE A 275 -1.22 8.52 -1.83
C ILE A 275 -0.91 9.88 -2.47
N ASN A 276 -1.93 10.64 -2.88
CA ASN A 276 -1.73 11.91 -3.59
C ASN A 276 -1.07 12.97 -2.70
N VAL A 277 -1.49 13.08 -1.44
CA VAL A 277 -0.88 14.01 -0.48
C VAL A 277 0.58 13.59 -0.22
N GLY A 278 0.84 12.29 -0.03
CA GLY A 278 2.19 11.77 0.12
C GLY A 278 3.10 12.07 -1.07
N GLN A 279 2.61 11.94 -2.30
CA GLN A 279 3.37 12.26 -3.52
C GLN A 279 3.64 13.77 -3.68
N ALA A 280 2.66 14.62 -3.36
CA ALA A 280 2.83 16.08 -3.44
C ALA A 280 3.95 16.58 -2.52
N ASN A 281 4.17 15.91 -1.38
CA ASN A 281 5.20 16.24 -0.41
C ASN A 281 6.63 15.90 -0.85
N THR A 282 6.81 15.15 -1.95
CA THR A 282 8.14 14.84 -2.50
C THR A 282 8.78 16.03 -3.24
N GLY A 283 8.01 17.10 -3.49
CA GLY A 283 8.48 18.36 -4.09
C GLY A 283 8.79 19.44 -3.05
N ILE A 284 10.01 19.45 -2.53
CA ILE A 284 10.74 20.57 -1.85
C ILE A 284 9.89 21.74 -1.31
N THR A 285 9.74 21.87 0.02
CA THR A 285 10.08 23.08 0.83
C THR A 285 10.04 22.74 2.35
N SER A 286 11.16 22.92 3.06
CA SER A 286 11.36 22.50 4.46
C SER A 286 10.88 23.51 5.53
N SER A 287 9.85 24.31 5.27
CA SER A 287 9.45 25.38 6.19
C SER A 287 7.95 25.49 6.48
N GLN A 288 7.12 24.58 5.94
CA GLN A 288 5.70 24.50 6.26
C GLN A 288 5.37 23.14 6.87
N LEU A 289 4.34 23.10 7.72
CA LEU A 289 3.72 21.84 8.14
C LEU A 289 3.42 21.02 6.88
N ILE A 290 4.10 19.89 6.75
CA ILE A 290 3.90 18.96 5.65
C ILE A 290 2.46 18.44 5.78
N PRO A 291 1.55 18.76 4.83
CA PRO A 291 0.19 18.28 4.92
C PRO A 291 0.23 16.75 4.88
N SER A 292 -0.36 16.11 5.89
CA SER A 292 -0.56 14.66 5.91
C SER A 292 -2.05 14.39 5.84
N PHE A 293 -2.43 13.39 5.05
CA PHE A 293 -3.80 12.91 5.03
C PHE A 293 -3.95 11.77 6.02
N THR A 294 -5.05 11.81 6.76
CA THR A 294 -5.53 10.73 7.61
C THR A 294 -7.06 10.80 7.62
N ASN A 295 -7.72 9.65 7.54
CA ASN A 295 -9.16 9.54 7.77
C ASN A 295 -9.49 9.03 9.18
N LEU A 296 -8.48 8.95 10.05
CA LEU A 296 -8.66 8.66 11.47
C LEU A 296 -9.13 9.93 12.19
N SER A 297 -10.02 9.77 13.16
CA SER A 297 -10.48 10.87 14.02
C SER A 297 -9.36 11.47 14.88
N GLU A 298 -8.32 10.68 15.13
CA GLU A 298 -7.10 11.04 15.85
C GLU A 298 -5.95 10.16 15.35
N GLY A 299 -4.75 10.71 15.25
CA GLY A 299 -3.56 9.98 14.82
C GLY A 299 -3.27 10.03 13.32
N LEU A 300 -2.45 9.11 12.84
CA LEU A 300 -1.88 9.09 11.50
C LEU A 300 -2.14 7.77 10.78
N GLY A 301 -2.11 7.83 9.45
CA GLY A 301 -2.22 6.66 8.59
C GLY A 301 -3.52 6.65 7.81
N VAL A 302 -3.96 5.47 7.37
CA VAL A 302 -5.11 5.33 6.49
C VAL A 302 -5.86 4.03 6.73
N PHE A 303 -7.18 4.15 6.82
CA PHE A 303 -8.10 3.03 6.77
C PHE A 303 -8.96 3.17 5.51
N SER A 304 -8.87 2.23 4.57
CA SER A 304 -9.62 2.31 3.33
C SER A 304 -10.03 0.92 2.85
N SER A 305 -10.52 0.84 1.62
CA SER A 305 -10.84 -0.41 0.95
C SER A 305 -10.09 -0.55 -0.36
N THR A 306 -9.88 -1.80 -0.74
CA THR A 306 -9.37 -2.20 -2.05
C THR A 306 -10.21 -3.37 -2.54
N ASN A 307 -10.16 -3.67 -3.83
CA ASN A 307 -10.70 -4.92 -4.35
C ASN A 307 -9.90 -5.28 -5.60
N ARG A 308 -9.80 -6.57 -5.94
CA ARG A 308 -8.94 -7.08 -7.01
C ARG A 308 -9.73 -7.95 -7.98
N LEU A 309 -9.67 -7.58 -9.25
CA LEU A 309 -10.20 -8.36 -10.37
C LEU A 309 -9.07 -9.06 -11.11
N VAL A 310 -9.17 -10.38 -11.23
CA VAL A 310 -8.20 -11.20 -11.98
C VAL A 310 -8.91 -11.91 -13.11
N ARG A 311 -8.31 -11.89 -14.32
CA ARG A 311 -8.76 -12.72 -15.43
C ARG A 311 -7.58 -13.47 -16.03
N THR A 312 -7.69 -14.80 -16.01
CA THR A 312 -6.56 -15.69 -16.24
C THR A 312 -6.57 -16.37 -17.60
N ASN A 313 -5.45 -17.00 -17.93
CA ASN A 313 -5.30 -17.91 -19.07
C ASN A 313 -5.53 -17.25 -20.45
N PHE A 314 -5.05 -16.01 -20.61
CA PHE A 314 -4.96 -15.42 -21.94
C PHE A 314 -3.81 -16.03 -22.72
N THR A 315 -4.08 -16.28 -23.99
CA THR A 315 -3.08 -16.72 -24.97
C THR A 315 -2.70 -15.56 -25.87
N VAL A 316 -1.62 -15.72 -26.62
CA VAL A 316 -1.17 -14.73 -27.61
C VAL A 316 -1.31 -15.28 -29.02
N SER A 317 -1.52 -14.39 -29.98
CA SER A 317 -1.66 -14.68 -31.41
C SER A 317 -0.39 -15.33 -31.98
N SER A 318 -0.49 -15.97 -33.15
CA SER A 318 0.68 -16.50 -33.86
C SER A 318 1.67 -15.41 -34.25
N THR A 319 1.19 -14.23 -34.63
CA THR A 319 1.98 -13.02 -34.93
C THR A 319 2.75 -12.52 -33.72
N THR A 320 2.12 -12.53 -32.54
CA THR A 320 2.80 -12.21 -31.28
C THR A 320 3.86 -13.26 -30.96
N ARG A 321 3.58 -14.56 -31.10
CA ARG A 321 4.58 -15.62 -30.86
C ARG A 321 5.80 -15.50 -31.76
N ASP A 322 5.58 -15.22 -33.04
CA ASP A 322 6.68 -14.96 -33.98
C ASP A 322 7.51 -13.75 -33.54
N SER A 323 6.85 -12.66 -33.13
CA SER A 323 7.53 -11.46 -32.64
C SER A 323 8.26 -11.70 -31.31
N ILE A 324 7.74 -12.56 -30.42
CA ILE A 324 8.46 -12.97 -29.20
C ILE A 324 9.75 -13.70 -29.59
N ARG A 325 9.70 -14.60 -30.58
CA ARG A 325 10.87 -15.37 -31.02
C ARG A 325 11.90 -14.52 -31.77
N ASN A 326 11.45 -13.68 -32.69
CA ASN A 326 12.29 -13.05 -33.71
C ASN A 326 12.39 -11.52 -33.59
N GLY A 327 11.63 -10.92 -32.68
CA GLY A 327 11.49 -9.47 -32.55
C GLY A 327 12.76 -8.76 -32.12
N VAL A 328 12.85 -7.47 -32.43
CA VAL A 328 14.04 -6.65 -32.18
C VAL A 328 14.44 -6.59 -30.70
N PHE A 329 13.46 -6.69 -29.79
CA PHE A 329 13.67 -6.64 -28.34
C PHE A 329 13.86 -8.02 -27.70
N THR A 330 13.40 -9.09 -28.36
CA THR A 330 13.24 -10.41 -27.74
C THR A 330 14.01 -11.53 -28.42
N LYS A 331 14.58 -11.30 -29.62
CA LYS A 331 15.39 -12.30 -30.35
C LYS A 331 16.55 -12.89 -29.53
N ALA A 332 17.10 -12.12 -28.59
CA ALA A 332 18.17 -12.58 -27.71
C ALA A 332 17.68 -13.46 -26.54
N LEU A 333 16.36 -13.53 -26.31
CA LEU A 333 15.77 -14.25 -25.17
C LEU A 333 15.52 -15.74 -25.47
N ASN A 334 15.76 -16.18 -26.71
CA ASN A 334 15.72 -17.58 -27.12
C ASN A 334 14.37 -18.30 -26.83
N PHE A 335 13.26 -17.61 -27.07
CA PHE A 335 11.93 -18.21 -27.05
C PHE A 335 11.70 -19.15 -28.23
N GLN A 336 11.09 -20.30 -27.97
CA GLN A 336 10.84 -21.37 -28.94
C GLN A 336 9.40 -21.44 -29.41
#